data_AF-A0A356E5W0-F1
#
_entry.id   AF-A0A356E5W0-F1
#
_cell.length_a   1.000
_cell.length_b   1.000
_cell.length_c   1.000
_cell.angle_alpha   90.00
_cell.angle_beta   90.00
_cell.angle_gamma   90.00
#
_symmetry.space_group_name_H-M   'P 1'
#
loop_
_entity.id
_entity.type
_entity.pdbx_description
1 polymer ?
#
loop_
_entity_poly.entity_id
_entity_poly.type
_entity_poly.pdbx_seq_one_letter_code
_entity_poly.pdbx_strand_id
1 'polypeptide(L)' 'GTQLVNGTVVNIPAERRLDEPNNQTTGKTDNIQVKIEQKLNDQWKMNFAYGYARDKYHYRQTRVVAVNTSY' A
#
# COMPACT_ATOMS: atom_id res chain seq x y z
N GLY A 1 -14.52 -12.52 -5.01
CA GLY A 1 -15.05 -13.86 -5.31
C GLY A 1 -16.52 -13.88 -4.96
N THR A 2 -17.31 -14.66 -5.68
CA THR A 2 -18.74 -14.85 -5.39
C THR A 2 -18.91 -15.57 -4.06
N GLN A 3 -19.63 -14.97 -3.12
CA GLN A 3 -19.97 -15.60 -1.85
C GLN A 3 -21.28 -16.36 -1.99
N LEU A 4 -21.33 -17.57 -1.43
CA LEU A 4 -22.53 -18.41 -1.40
C LEU A 4 -22.99 -18.59 0.05
N VAL A 5 -24.29 -18.48 0.27
CA VAL A 5 -24.94 -18.81 1.54
C VAL A 5 -26.02 -19.84 1.22
N ASN A 6 -25.95 -21.02 1.84
CA ASN A 6 -26.88 -22.13 1.58
C ASN A 6 -27.02 -22.51 0.09
N GLY A 7 -25.94 -22.41 -0.67
CA GLY A 7 -25.91 -22.77 -2.10
C GLY A 7 -26.45 -21.71 -3.05
N THR A 8 -26.92 -20.56 -2.55
CA THR A 8 -27.36 -19.43 -3.38
C THR A 8 -26.42 -18.24 -3.24
N VAL A 9 -26.38 -17.40 -4.28
CA VAL A 9 -25.58 -16.16 -4.27
C VAL A 9 -26.14 -15.23 -3.20
N VAL A 10 -25.25 -14.58 -2.44
CA VAL A 10 -25.63 -13.58 -1.44
C VAL A 10 -26.51 -12.49 -2.10
N ASN A 11 -27.70 -12.27 -1.54
CA ASN A 11 -28.67 -11.31 -2.06
C ASN A 11 -28.30 -9.86 -1.65
N ILE A 12 -27.29 -9.30 -2.31
CA ILE A 12 -26.87 -7.91 -2.18
C ILE A 12 -26.77 -7.25 -3.57
N PRO A 13 -26.91 -5.91 -3.68
CA PRO A 13 -26.64 -5.21 -4.92
C PRO A 13 -25.25 -5.56 -5.47
N ALA A 14 -25.14 -5.74 -6.79
CA ALA A 14 -23.87 -6.14 -7.43
C ALA A 14 -22.72 -5.15 -7.18
N GLU A 15 -23.05 -3.88 -6.93
CA GLU A 15 -22.09 -2.81 -6.62
C GLU A 15 -21.62 -2.81 -5.16
N ARG A 16 -22.32 -3.53 -4.27
CA ARG A 16 -22.00 -3.56 -2.85
C ARG A 16 -20.74 -4.40 -2.60
N ARG A 17 -19.71 -3.75 -2.07
CA ARG A 17 -18.48 -4.41 -1.66
C ARG A 17 -18.65 -5.11 -0.32
N LEU A 18 -18.04 -6.29 -0.20
CA LEU A 18 -17.87 -7.01 1.05
C LEU A 18 -16.48 -6.69 1.60
N ASP A 19 -16.32 -5.49 2.17
CA ASP A 19 -15.09 -5.08 2.83
C ASP A 19 -15.28 -5.14 4.35
N GLU A 20 -14.27 -5.62 5.06
CA GLU A 20 -14.23 -5.51 6.53
C GLU A 20 -13.54 -4.20 6.96
N PRO A 21 -13.93 -3.59 8.09
CA PRO A 21 -13.32 -2.35 8.58
C PRO A 21 -11.81 -2.45 8.85
N ASN A 22 -11.32 -3.66 9.09
CA ASN A 22 -9.91 -3.99 9.33
C ASN A 22 -9.10 -4.15 8.02
N ASN A 23 -9.74 -4.11 6.84
CA ASN A 23 -9.13 -4.25 5.52
C ASN A 23 -8.37 -2.97 5.13
N GLN A 24 -7.29 -2.69 5.86
CA GLN A 24 -6.53 -1.46 5.72
C GLN A 24 -5.12 -1.77 5.21
N THR A 25 -4.69 -1.05 4.18
CA THR A 25 -3.30 -1.06 3.74
C THR A 25 -2.63 0.22 4.22
N THR A 26 -1.55 0.09 4.96
CA THR A 26 -0.73 1.23 5.39
C THR A 26 0.63 1.12 4.73
N GLY A 27 1.03 2.18 4.02
CA GLY A 27 2.37 2.33 3.46
C GLY A 27 3.16 3.36 4.26
N LYS A 28 4.46 3.12 4.42
CA LYS A 28 5.41 4.11 4.92
C LYS A 28 6.65 4.13 4.03
N THR A 29 7.03 5.31 3.60
CA THR A 29 8.25 5.56 2.82
C THR A 29 9.19 6.42 3.65
N ASP A 30 10.41 5.93 3.85
CA ASP A 30 11.51 6.66 4.49
C ASP A 30 12.54 7.01 3.40
N ASN A 31 12.90 8.28 3.25
CA ASN A 31 13.83 8.75 2.22
C ASN A 31 14.93 9.63 2.82
N ILE A 32 16.17 9.40 2.39
CA ILE A 32 17.34 10.22 2.71
C ILE A 32 18.02 10.63 1.41
N GLN A 33 18.39 11.91 1.30
CA GLN A 33 19.15 12.43 0.18
C GLN A 33 20.27 13.33 0.68
N VAL A 34 21.48 13.08 0.17
CA VAL A 34 22.68 13.86 0.44
C VAL A 34 23.22 14.41 -0.87
N LYS A 35 23.50 15.72 -0.90
CA LYS A 35 24.11 16.40 -2.03
C LYS A 35 25.28 17.24 -1.53
N ILE A 36 26.42 17.06 -2.17
CA ILE A 36 27.64 17.80 -1.89
C ILE A 36 28.13 18.40 -3.19
N GLU A 37 28.45 19.67 -3.14
CA GLU A 37 29.06 20.40 -4.25
C GLU A 37 30.33 21.05 -3.74
N GLN A 38 31.42 20.87 -4.47
CA GLN A 38 32.69 21.48 -4.09
C GLN A 38 33.45 21.97 -5.32
N LYS A 39 33.78 23.26 -5.32
CA LYS A 39 34.71 23.86 -6.29
C LYS A 39 36.13 23.45 -5.89
N LEU A 40 36.85 22.84 -6.82
CA LEU A 40 38.23 22.37 -6.60
C LEU A 40 39.23 23.47 -6.99
N ASN A 41 38.94 24.22 -8.06
CA ASN A 41 39.66 25.40 -8.50
C ASN A 41 38.80 26.21 -9.49
N ASP A 42 39.36 27.23 -10.14
CA ASP A 42 38.61 28.08 -11.07
C ASP A 42 38.09 27.37 -12.32
N GLN A 43 38.62 26.19 -12.63
CA GLN A 43 38.26 25.43 -13.83
C GLN A 43 37.44 24.18 -13.51
N TRP A 44 37.45 23.70 -12.27
CA TRP A 44 36.87 22.40 -11.90
C TRP A 44 35.95 22.48 -10.69
N LYS A 45 34.80 21.81 -10.83
CA LYS A 45 33.80 21.60 -9.80
C LYS A 45 33.40 20.13 -9.73
N MET A 46 33.30 19.61 -8.53
CA MET A 46 32.82 18.27 -8.24
C MET A 46 31.40 18.32 -7.67
N ASN A 47 30.55 17.40 -8.13
CA ASN A 47 29.21 17.20 -7.62
C ASN A 47 29.06 15.74 -7.18
N PHE A 48 28.54 15.53 -5.98
CA PHE A 48 28.24 14.22 -5.44
C PHE A 48 26.80 14.19 -4.95
N ALA A 49 26.07 13.14 -5.34
CA ALA A 49 24.70 12.93 -4.91
C ALA A 49 24.51 11.46 -4.51
N TYR A 50 23.91 11.25 -3.34
CA TYR A 50 23.53 9.94 -2.84
C TYR A 50 22.09 9.98 -2.33
N GLY A 51 21.32 8.94 -2.63
CA GLY A 51 19.94 8.82 -2.21
C GLY A 51 19.64 7.41 -1.73
N TYR A 52 18.85 7.30 -0.69
CA TYR A 52 18.36 6.03 -0.16
C TYR A 52 16.88 6.14 0.16
N ALA A 53 16.09 5.23 -0.42
CA ALA A 53 14.66 5.12 -0.17
C ALA A 53 14.33 3.72 0.34
N ARG A 54 13.45 3.65 1.33
CA ARG A 54 12.91 2.40 1.84
C ARG A 54 11.40 2.48 1.96
N ASP A 55 10.74 1.53 1.33
CA ASP A 55 9.31 1.35 1.44
C ASP A 55 8.98 0.19 2.38
N LYS A 56 7.98 0.40 3.25
CA LYS A 56 7.38 -0.63 4.08
C LYS A 56 5.88 -0.62 3.88
N TYR A 57 5.35 -1.78 3.53
CA TYR A 57 3.91 -2.00 3.39
C TYR A 57 3.42 -2.93 4.49
N HIS A 58 2.35 -2.53 5.16
CA HIS A 58 1.55 -3.38 6.02
C HIS A 58 0.21 -3.62 5.33
N TYR A 59 0.05 -4.82 4.79
CA TYR A 59 -1.20 -5.28 4.21
C TYR A 59 -1.99 -6.00 5.30
N ARG A 60 -2.99 -5.33 5.90
CA ARG A 60 -4.03 -6.01 6.67
C ARG A 60 -5.14 -6.43 5.73
N GLN A 61 -4.79 -7.19 4.70
CA GLN A 61 -5.76 -7.61 3.70
C GLN A 61 -6.62 -8.74 4.27
N THR A 62 -7.82 -8.40 4.71
CA THR A 62 -8.80 -9.40 5.11
C THR A 62 -9.52 -9.93 3.89
N ARG A 63 -9.67 -11.26 3.86
CA ARG A 63 -10.40 -11.96 2.81
C ARG A 63 -11.71 -12.46 3.41
N VAL A 64 -12.81 -12.11 2.77
CA VAL A 64 -14.14 -12.62 3.15
C VAL A 64 -14.18 -14.13 2.92
N VAL A 65 -14.41 -14.89 3.99
CA VAL A 65 -14.49 -16.36 3.96
C VAL A 65 -15.91 -16.88 4.18
N ALA A 66 -16.79 -16.07 4.78
CA ALA A 66 -18.20 -16.41 5.01
C ALA A 66 -19.02 -15.12 5.18
N VAL A 67 -20.33 -15.21 4.93
CA VAL A 67 -21.28 -14.12 5.12
C VAL A 67 -22.44 -14.64 5.98
N ASN A 68 -22.77 -13.93 7.06
CA ASN A 68 -23.97 -14.24 7.84
C ASN A 68 -25.13 -13.37 7.35
N THR A 69 -26.20 -14.01 6.87
CA THR A 69 -27.44 -13.37 6.42
C THR A 69 -28.60 -13.57 7.40
N SER A 70 -28.36 -14.23 8.52
CA SER A 70 -29.35 -14.45 9.58
C SER A 70 -29.27 -13.29 10.55
N TYR A 71 -30.16 -12.31 10.40
CA TYR A 71 -30.30 -11.14 11.26
C TYR A 71 -31.75 -10.99 11.68
#